data_AF-A0A7X7VE10-F1
#
_entry.id   AF-A0A7X7VE10-F1
#
_cell.length_a   1.000
_cell.length_b   1.000
_cell.length_c   1.000
_cell.angle_alpha   90.00
_cell.angle_beta   90.00
_cell.angle_gamma   90.00
#
_symmetry.space_group_name_H-M   'P 1'
#
loop_
_entity.id
_entity.type
_entity.pdbx_description
1 polymer ?
#
loop_
_entity_poly.entity_id
_entity_poly.type
_entity_poly.pdbx_seq_one_letter_code
_entity_poly.pdbx_strand_id
1 'polypeptide(L)'
;MSDCRKCQDLMIEARYGELDDAGRERLERHLAACPACAAASEALRADLELMGRRRRPEPGPVFWDGYWDRLSRRFLWESVEEGRGPSLLARLAGALGRVRLPRWTLQAAGAAALLLVGVLIGTRLVGPPKGPAPELATAASAAPSPAVVQAESFIERSQVLLLGLVNYRPGVQDAYALDLDRKRALSRDLAAEAPGLRRSLTARDQKRLRDLVGELEVIMMQIANLGSGQDVEGIELVKQGVDARGIFLKIDLDRLGRRARTAAPSRSKA
;
A
#
# COMPACT_ATOMS: atom_id res chain seq x y z
N MET A 1 20.66 42.37 -4.88
CA MET A 1 19.55 41.50 -5.36
C MET A 1 19.96 40.03 -5.48
N SER A 2 21.14 39.69 -6.03
CA SER A 2 21.63 38.31 -6.11
C SER A 2 21.79 37.62 -4.75
N ASP A 3 22.27 38.35 -3.74
CA ASP A 3 22.54 37.76 -2.42
C ASP A 3 21.27 37.53 -1.60
N CYS A 4 20.21 38.32 -1.83
CA CYS A 4 18.92 38.11 -1.21
C CYS A 4 18.24 36.83 -1.72
N ARG A 5 18.41 36.51 -3.02
CA ARG A 5 17.90 35.28 -3.61
C ARG A 5 18.62 34.05 -3.04
N LYS A 6 19.95 34.10 -2.92
CA LYS A 6 20.71 33.04 -2.23
C LYS A 6 20.29 32.88 -0.77
N CYS A 7 20.02 33.98 -0.08
CA CYS A 7 19.49 33.94 1.29
C CYS A 7 18.12 33.24 1.36
N GLN A 8 17.24 33.42 0.37
CA GLN A 8 15.95 32.71 0.32
C GLN A 8 16.10 31.20 0.22
N ASP A 9 17.03 30.71 -0.60
CA ASP A 9 17.29 29.27 -0.71
C ASP A 9 17.81 28.71 0.64
N LEU A 10 18.75 29.41 1.27
CA LEU A 10 19.29 29.05 2.59
C LEU A 10 18.21 29.06 3.70
N MET A 11 17.21 29.95 3.62
CA MET A 11 16.09 29.98 4.57
C MET A 11 15.25 28.70 4.51
N ILE A 12 15.06 28.13 3.32
CA ILE A 12 14.30 26.89 3.13
C ILE A 12 15.10 25.71 3.68
N GLU A 13 16.38 25.59 3.33
CA GLU A 13 17.26 24.53 3.82
C GLU A 13 17.41 24.56 5.35
N ALA A 14 17.56 25.76 5.93
CA ALA A 14 17.59 25.94 7.38
C ALA A 14 16.32 25.40 8.05
N ARG A 15 15.16 25.54 7.40
CA ARG A 15 13.88 25.07 7.95
C ARG A 15 13.78 23.55 8.00
N TYR A 16 14.34 22.86 7.03
CA TYR A 16 14.38 21.39 6.99
C TYR A 16 15.56 20.81 7.77
N GLY A 17 16.44 21.65 8.34
CA GLY A 17 17.63 21.21 9.08
C GLY A 17 18.72 20.66 8.15
N GLU A 18 18.67 21.00 6.87
CA GLU A 18 19.60 20.53 5.83
C GLU A 18 20.84 21.43 5.70
N LEU A 19 20.88 22.52 6.47
CA LEU A 19 21.93 23.52 6.40
C LEU A 19 23.15 23.16 7.27
N ASP A 20 24.32 23.10 6.64
CA ASP A 20 25.62 22.97 7.29
C ASP A 20 25.97 24.21 8.12
N ASP A 21 26.96 24.09 9.02
CA ASP A 21 27.31 25.20 9.93
C ASP A 21 27.79 26.44 9.17
N ALA A 22 28.50 26.27 8.05
CA ALA A 22 28.93 27.36 7.18
C ALA A 22 27.76 28.05 6.47
N GLY A 23 26.74 27.30 6.05
CA GLY A 23 25.47 27.84 5.54
C GLY A 23 24.73 28.64 6.60
N ARG A 24 24.69 28.14 7.84
CA ARG A 24 24.00 28.77 8.96
C ARG A 24 24.60 30.13 9.30
N GLU A 25 25.92 30.22 9.41
CA GLU A 25 26.61 31.49 9.62
C GLU A 25 26.38 32.49 8.47
N ARG A 26 26.37 32.02 7.21
CA ARG A 26 26.10 32.87 6.05
C ARG A 26 24.69 33.43 6.08
N LEU A 27 23.72 32.61 6.45
CA LEU A 27 22.32 33.01 6.63
C LEU A 27 22.20 34.06 7.74
N GLU A 28 22.71 33.77 8.94
CA GLU A 28 22.65 34.68 10.09
C GLU A 28 23.30 36.04 9.79
N ARG A 29 24.47 36.03 9.15
CA ARG A 29 25.17 37.25 8.74
C ARG A 29 24.34 38.08 7.77
N HIS A 30 23.64 37.43 6.83
CA HIS A 30 22.77 38.14 5.88
C HIS A 30 21.51 38.69 6.55
N LEU A 31 20.88 37.92 7.44
CA LEU A 31 19.70 38.37 8.18
C LEU A 31 20.02 39.58 9.08
N ALA A 32 21.21 39.63 9.68
CA ALA A 32 21.66 40.79 10.45
C ALA A 32 21.88 42.04 9.57
N ALA A 33 22.31 41.86 8.32
CA ALA A 33 22.62 42.97 7.40
C ALA A 33 21.41 43.44 6.57
N CYS A 34 20.41 42.59 6.35
CA CYS A 34 19.30 42.85 5.43
C CYS A 34 17.94 42.76 6.16
N PRO A 35 17.30 43.89 6.50
CA PRO A 35 16.03 43.90 7.22
C PRO A 35 14.88 43.28 6.40
N ALA A 36 14.94 43.34 5.07
CA ALA A 36 13.93 42.72 4.20
C ALA A 36 13.98 41.19 4.28
N CYS A 37 15.17 40.59 4.30
CA CYS A 37 15.34 39.15 4.46
C CYS A 37 15.02 38.70 5.89
N ALA A 38 15.35 39.51 6.90
CA ALA A 38 14.94 39.26 8.29
C ALA A 38 13.41 39.21 8.43
N ALA A 39 12.70 40.18 7.86
CA ALA A 39 11.24 40.21 7.87
C ALA A 39 10.63 39.00 7.12
N ALA A 40 11.21 38.60 5.99
CA ALA A 40 10.76 37.43 5.23
C ALA A 40 10.96 36.11 6.01
N SER A 41 12.09 35.95 6.69
CA SER A 41 12.37 34.78 7.55
C SER A 41 11.35 34.68 8.69
N GLU A 42 11.06 35.81 9.33
CA GLU A 42 10.11 35.86 10.44
C GLU A 42 8.67 35.60 9.98
N ALA A 43 8.28 36.12 8.82
CA ALA A 43 6.98 35.83 8.20
C ALA A 43 6.83 34.33 7.87
N LEU A 44 7.84 33.72 7.25
CA LEU A 44 7.85 32.29 6.97
C LEU A 44 7.74 31.45 8.26
N ARG A 45 8.45 31.86 9.32
CA ARG A 45 8.37 31.21 10.63
C ARG A 45 6.96 31.29 11.21
N ALA A 46 6.34 32.47 11.17
CA ALA A 46 4.99 32.69 11.66
C ALA A 46 3.93 31.87 10.89
N ASP A 47 4.04 31.82 9.57
CA ASP A 47 3.13 31.04 8.71
C ASP A 47 3.21 29.54 9.03
N LEU A 48 4.42 29.01 9.19
CA LEU A 48 4.60 27.59 9.54
C LEU A 48 4.16 27.28 10.96
N GLU A 49 4.32 28.21 11.90
CA GLU A 49 3.79 28.06 13.26
C GLU A 49 2.25 28.02 13.23
N LEU A 50 1.61 28.90 12.44
CA LEU A 50 0.16 28.89 12.23
C LEU A 50 -0.30 27.57 11.59
N MET A 51 0.42 27.07 10.60
CA MET A 51 0.14 25.76 9.99
C MET A 51 0.29 24.62 11.00
N GLY A 52 1.33 24.65 11.84
CA GLY A 52 1.59 23.64 12.87
C GLY A 52 0.54 23.59 13.98
N ARG A 53 -0.18 24.69 14.24
CA ARG A 53 -1.31 24.73 15.19
C ARG A 53 -2.52 23.92 14.72
N ARG A 54 -2.62 23.57 13.42
CA ARG A 54 -3.71 22.73 12.91
C ARG A 54 -3.56 21.30 13.42
N ARG A 55 -4.31 20.97 14.47
CA ARG A 55 -4.49 19.56 14.86
C ARG A 55 -5.48 18.91 13.90
N ARG A 56 -4.98 18.05 13.02
CA ARG A 56 -5.83 17.12 12.27
C ARG A 56 -6.29 16.03 13.24
N PRO A 57 -7.60 15.80 13.41
CA PRO A 57 -8.08 14.66 14.17
C PRO A 57 -7.53 13.37 13.56
N GLU A 58 -6.89 12.54 14.38
CA GLU A 58 -6.43 11.21 13.95
C GLU A 58 -7.66 10.41 13.49
N PRO A 59 -7.69 9.90 12.26
CA PRO A 59 -8.83 9.12 11.79
C PRO A 59 -9.01 7.87 12.66
N GLY A 60 -10.23 7.66 13.15
CA GLY A 60 -10.54 6.50 14.00
C GLY A 60 -10.47 5.17 13.24
N PRO A 61 -10.52 4.02 13.94
CA PRO A 61 -10.40 2.68 13.35
C PRO A 61 -11.26 2.42 12.11
N VAL A 62 -12.53 2.84 12.19
CA VAL A 62 -13.54 2.65 11.14
C VAL A 62 -13.18 3.37 9.84
N PHE A 63 -12.43 4.48 9.92
CA PHE A 63 -11.99 5.20 8.72
C PHE A 63 -11.03 4.33 7.88
N TRP A 64 -10.14 3.61 8.55
CA TRP A 64 -9.12 2.77 7.92
C TRP A 64 -9.69 1.47 7.36
N ASP A 65 -10.86 1.05 7.82
CA ASP A 65 -11.57 -0.13 7.30
C ASP A 65 -12.00 0.09 5.85
N GLY A 66 -11.50 -0.78 4.95
CA GLY A 66 -11.73 -0.69 3.52
C GLY A 66 -11.19 0.58 2.85
N TYR A 67 -10.37 1.40 3.54
CA TYR A 67 -9.75 2.60 2.95
C TYR A 67 -8.89 2.22 1.75
N TRP A 68 -8.08 1.18 1.88
CA TRP A 68 -7.29 0.65 0.77
C TRP A 68 -8.17 0.13 -0.37
N ASP A 69 -9.30 -0.51 -0.09
CA ASP A 69 -10.23 -0.96 -1.14
C ASP A 69 -10.83 0.23 -1.90
N ARG A 70 -11.12 1.34 -1.19
CA ARG A 70 -11.59 2.58 -1.83
C ARG A 70 -10.48 3.24 -2.65
N LEU A 71 -9.26 3.29 -2.11
CA LEU A 71 -8.10 3.91 -2.75
C LEU A 71 -7.65 3.11 -3.98
N SER A 72 -7.56 1.78 -3.87
CA SER A 72 -7.17 0.90 -4.98
C SER A 72 -8.20 0.91 -6.09
N ARG A 73 -9.50 0.96 -5.79
CA ARG A 73 -10.53 1.20 -6.81
C ARG A 73 -10.26 2.51 -7.55
N ARG A 74 -10.03 3.61 -6.84
CA ARG A 74 -9.74 4.91 -7.47
C ARG A 74 -8.46 4.90 -8.31
N PHE A 75 -7.40 4.29 -7.79
CA PHE A 75 -6.13 4.18 -8.51
C PHE A 75 -6.26 3.33 -9.78
N LEU A 76 -7.02 2.24 -9.75
CA LEU A 76 -7.32 1.41 -10.93
C LEU A 76 -8.14 2.17 -11.98
N TRP A 77 -9.00 3.11 -11.58
CA TRP A 77 -9.70 3.99 -12.52
C TRP A 77 -8.76 5.02 -13.16
N GLU A 78 -7.94 5.71 -12.37
CA GLU A 78 -7.00 6.74 -12.85
C GLU A 78 -5.89 6.13 -13.75
N SER A 79 -5.32 4.99 -13.38
CA SER A 79 -4.30 4.28 -14.18
C SER A 79 -4.84 3.64 -15.47
N VAL A 80 -6.13 3.33 -15.53
CA VAL A 80 -6.80 2.87 -16.76
C VAL A 80 -7.05 4.04 -17.72
N GLU A 81 -7.29 5.24 -17.21
CA GLU A 81 -7.54 6.45 -18.00
C GLU A 81 -6.23 7.07 -18.54
N GLU A 82 -5.15 7.10 -17.75
CA GLU A 82 -3.86 7.65 -18.21
C GLU A 82 -3.09 6.72 -19.17
N GLY A 83 -3.47 5.44 -19.27
CA GLY A 83 -2.75 4.42 -20.04
C GLY A 83 -3.43 3.88 -21.31
N ARG A 84 -4.66 4.29 -21.66
CA ARG A 84 -5.37 3.74 -22.85
C ARG A 84 -5.60 4.76 -23.94
N GLY A 85 -4.59 4.92 -24.81
CA GLY A 85 -4.89 5.08 -26.23
C GLY A 85 -5.79 3.91 -26.72
N PRO A 86 -6.64 4.10 -27.74
CA PRO A 86 -7.63 3.10 -28.14
C PRO A 86 -6.95 1.76 -28.42
N SER A 87 -7.30 0.75 -27.62
CA SER A 87 -6.68 -0.58 -27.69
C SER A 87 -6.91 -1.21 -29.07
N LEU A 88 -5.99 -2.08 -29.50
CA LEU A 88 -6.12 -2.83 -30.75
C LEU A 88 -7.45 -3.61 -30.83
N LEU A 89 -8.00 -4.03 -29.69
CA LEU A 89 -9.33 -4.64 -29.59
C LEU A 89 -10.46 -3.66 -29.94
N ALA A 90 -10.37 -2.38 -29.59
CA ALA A 90 -11.34 -1.37 -30.01
C ALA A 90 -11.24 -1.07 -31.52
N ARG A 91 -10.03 -1.09 -32.09
CA ARG A 91 -9.79 -1.00 -33.54
C ARG A 91 -10.32 -2.23 -34.29
N LEU A 92 -10.15 -3.42 -33.72
CA LEU A 92 -10.68 -4.68 -34.26
C LEU A 92 -12.20 -4.82 -34.09
N ALA A 93 -12.78 -4.32 -33.00
CA ALA A 93 -14.24 -4.26 -32.82
C ALA A 93 -14.89 -3.33 -33.86
N GLY A 94 -14.25 -2.21 -34.18
CA GLY A 94 -14.65 -1.34 -35.30
C GLY A 94 -14.52 -2.02 -36.68
N ALA A 95 -13.61 -2.97 -36.83
CA ALA A 95 -13.45 -3.75 -38.06
C ALA A 95 -14.45 -4.93 -38.15
N LEU A 96 -14.73 -5.61 -37.03
CA LEU A 96 -15.71 -6.71 -36.92
C LEU A 96 -17.15 -6.21 -37.03
N GLY A 97 -17.44 -4.96 -36.62
CA GLY A 97 -18.73 -4.31 -36.84
C GLY A 97 -19.09 -4.10 -38.32
N ARG A 98 -18.13 -4.27 -39.25
CA ARG A 98 -18.36 -4.24 -40.71
C ARG A 98 -18.62 -5.63 -41.31
N VAL A 99 -18.49 -6.70 -40.54
CA VAL A 99 -18.74 -8.07 -41.01
C VAL A 99 -20.17 -8.46 -40.68
N ARG A 100 -21.03 -8.58 -41.70
CA ARG A 100 -22.41 -9.09 -41.55
C ARG A 100 -22.37 -10.59 -41.25
N LEU A 101 -22.35 -10.94 -39.97
CA LEU A 101 -22.45 -12.32 -39.52
C LEU A 101 -23.88 -12.87 -39.77
N PRO A 102 -24.03 -14.09 -40.32
CA PRO A 102 -25.33 -14.71 -40.59
C PRO A 102 -26.08 -15.05 -39.29
N ARG A 103 -27.42 -14.96 -39.33
CA ARG A 103 -28.31 -14.96 -38.14
C ARG A 103 -28.26 -16.20 -37.24
N TRP A 104 -27.80 -17.34 -37.77
CA TRP A 104 -27.68 -18.60 -37.01
C TRP A 104 -26.60 -18.60 -35.91
N THR A 105 -25.57 -17.73 -35.99
CA THR A 105 -24.52 -17.66 -34.97
C THR A 105 -25.01 -16.96 -33.70
N LEU A 106 -25.94 -16.03 -33.84
CA LEU A 106 -26.61 -15.35 -32.73
C LEU A 106 -27.52 -16.32 -31.95
N GLN A 107 -28.11 -17.32 -32.61
CA GLN A 107 -28.94 -18.33 -31.97
C GLN A 107 -28.10 -19.31 -31.14
N ALA A 108 -26.95 -19.74 -31.67
CA ALA A 108 -26.01 -20.59 -30.93
C ALA A 108 -25.39 -19.86 -29.72
N ALA A 109 -25.05 -18.58 -29.87
CA ALA A 109 -24.53 -17.76 -28.78
C ALA A 109 -25.59 -17.50 -27.68
N GLY A 110 -26.86 -17.32 -28.07
CA GLY A 110 -27.97 -17.14 -27.13
C GLY A 110 -28.21 -18.37 -26.25
N ALA A 111 -28.14 -19.58 -26.83
CA ALA A 111 -28.30 -20.83 -26.09
C ALA A 111 -27.16 -21.05 -25.06
N ALA A 112 -25.93 -20.74 -25.44
CA ALA A 112 -24.77 -20.82 -24.54
C ALA A 112 -24.83 -19.79 -23.40
N ALA A 113 -25.32 -18.58 -23.68
CA ALA A 113 -25.49 -17.54 -22.67
C ALA A 113 -26.57 -17.91 -21.63
N LEU A 114 -27.68 -18.51 -22.04
CA LEU A 114 -28.75 -18.95 -21.12
C LEU A 114 -28.28 -20.09 -20.21
N LEU A 115 -27.47 -21.02 -20.70
CA LEU A 115 -26.85 -22.08 -19.89
C LEU A 115 -25.92 -21.50 -18.82
N LEU A 116 -25.07 -20.54 -19.18
CA LEU A 116 -24.17 -19.88 -18.23
C LEU A 116 -24.94 -19.08 -17.16
N VAL A 117 -26.00 -18.38 -17.56
CA VAL A 117 -26.88 -17.64 -16.63
C VAL A 117 -27.59 -18.61 -15.67
N GLY A 118 -28.09 -19.75 -16.15
CA GLY A 118 -28.72 -20.78 -15.32
C GLY A 118 -27.78 -21.36 -14.26
N VAL A 119 -26.53 -21.67 -14.62
CA VAL A 119 -25.51 -22.17 -13.69
C VAL A 119 -25.13 -21.11 -12.65
N LEU A 120 -25.04 -19.84 -13.06
CA LEU A 120 -24.72 -18.74 -12.16
C LEU A 120 -25.85 -18.43 -11.16
N ILE A 121 -27.11 -18.57 -11.60
CA ILE A 121 -28.29 -18.41 -10.75
C ILE A 121 -28.41 -19.60 -9.77
N GLY A 122 -28.20 -20.83 -10.24
CA GLY A 122 -28.26 -22.03 -9.40
C GLY A 122 -27.22 -22.06 -8.28
N THR A 123 -26.00 -21.57 -8.55
CA THR A 123 -24.92 -21.47 -7.54
C THR A 123 -25.09 -20.29 -6.58
N ARG A 124 -25.91 -19.29 -6.92
CA ARG A 124 -26.17 -18.11 -6.08
C ARG A 124 -27.43 -18.23 -5.22
N LEU A 125 -28.43 -19.01 -5.65
CA LEU A 125 -29.70 -19.14 -4.91
C LEU A 125 -29.81 -20.40 -4.03
N VAL A 126 -29.04 -21.47 -4.30
CA VAL A 126 -29.03 -22.67 -3.45
C VAL A 126 -27.83 -22.61 -2.49
N GLY A 127 -27.93 -21.72 -1.50
CA GLY A 127 -27.06 -21.75 -0.32
C GLY A 127 -27.53 -22.81 0.68
N PRO A 128 -26.62 -23.41 1.48
CA PRO A 128 -26.99 -24.42 2.49
C PRO A 128 -27.95 -23.84 3.56
N PRO A 129 -28.90 -24.63 4.11
CA PRO A 129 -29.92 -24.12 5.02
C PRO A 129 -29.43 -23.87 6.47
N LYS A 130 -29.63 -22.61 6.90
CA LYS A 130 -30.03 -22.02 8.21
C LYS A 130 -29.60 -22.57 9.59
N GLY A 131 -29.24 -21.61 10.47
CA GLY A 131 -29.58 -21.55 11.91
C GLY A 131 -29.37 -20.13 12.50
N PRO A 132 -30.22 -19.59 13.41
CA PRO A 132 -30.27 -18.15 13.76
C PRO A 132 -29.73 -17.77 15.16
N ALA A 133 -29.20 -16.54 15.31
CA ALA A 133 -29.39 -15.60 16.45
C ALA A 133 -28.50 -14.34 16.28
N PRO A 134 -29.01 -13.11 16.49
CA PRO A 134 -28.17 -11.93 16.65
C PRO A 134 -27.81 -11.78 18.14
N GLU A 135 -26.60 -12.21 18.50
CA GLU A 135 -26.03 -11.90 19.81
C GLU A 135 -25.41 -10.51 19.73
N LEU A 136 -25.93 -9.58 20.54
CA LEU A 136 -25.30 -8.29 20.82
C LEU A 136 -23.93 -8.56 21.42
N ALA A 137 -22.89 -8.56 20.58
CA ALA A 137 -21.52 -8.68 21.04
C ALA A 137 -21.14 -7.40 21.79
N THR A 138 -21.20 -7.51 23.12
CA THR A 138 -20.45 -6.68 24.05
C THR A 138 -19.02 -6.57 23.53
N ALA A 139 -18.60 -5.35 23.20
CA ALA A 139 -17.22 -5.04 22.85
C ALA A 139 -16.34 -5.22 24.08
N ALA A 140 -15.94 -6.46 24.36
CA ALA A 140 -14.84 -6.74 25.24
C ALA A 140 -13.58 -6.31 24.50
N SER A 141 -12.92 -5.27 25.03
CA SER A 141 -11.56 -4.91 24.66
C SER A 141 -10.62 -6.04 25.08
N ALA A 142 -10.53 -7.07 24.24
CA ALA A 142 -9.66 -8.21 24.44
C ALA A 142 -8.25 -7.86 23.93
N ALA A 143 -7.23 -8.30 24.68
CA ALA A 143 -5.85 -8.32 24.23
C ALA A 143 -5.75 -8.95 22.83
N PRO A 144 -4.79 -8.51 21.99
CA PRO A 144 -4.65 -9.05 20.64
C PRO A 144 -4.52 -10.57 20.69
N SER A 145 -5.29 -11.27 19.86
CA SER A 145 -5.24 -12.73 19.79
C SER A 145 -3.82 -13.18 19.41
N PRO A 146 -3.34 -14.35 19.88
CA PRO A 146 -2.00 -14.83 19.54
C PRO A 146 -1.77 -14.94 18.02
N ALA A 147 -2.82 -15.25 17.27
CA ALA A 147 -2.79 -15.27 15.80
C ALA A 147 -2.50 -13.88 15.19
N VAL A 148 -3.05 -12.81 15.77
CA VAL A 148 -2.79 -11.43 15.32
C VAL A 148 -1.33 -11.05 15.59
N VAL A 149 -0.81 -11.37 16.78
CA VAL A 149 0.59 -11.10 17.13
C VAL A 149 1.57 -11.85 16.21
N GLN A 150 1.29 -13.11 15.89
CA GLN A 150 2.11 -13.88 14.96
C GLN A 150 2.05 -13.31 13.54
N ALA A 151 0.87 -12.93 13.07
CA ALA A 151 0.71 -12.30 11.76
C ALA A 151 1.44 -10.94 11.68
N GLU A 152 1.47 -10.17 12.76
CA GLU A 152 2.25 -8.94 12.85
C GLU A 152 3.75 -9.21 12.75
N SER A 153 4.28 -10.16 13.53
CA SER A 153 5.68 -10.57 13.45
C SER A 153 6.05 -11.06 12.04
N PHE A 154 5.16 -11.80 11.40
CA PHE A 154 5.31 -12.24 10.02
C PHE A 154 5.41 -11.06 9.03
N ILE A 155 4.52 -10.06 9.15
CA ILE A 155 4.53 -8.86 8.30
C ILE A 155 5.82 -8.06 8.50
N GLU A 156 6.28 -7.88 9.74
CA GLU A 156 7.50 -7.13 10.03
C GLU A 156 8.74 -7.82 9.43
N ARG A 157 8.86 -9.15 9.59
CA ARG A 157 9.93 -9.92 8.95
C ARG A 157 9.86 -9.83 7.43
N SER A 158 8.66 -9.91 6.85
CA SER A 158 8.44 -9.78 5.41
C SER A 158 8.81 -8.38 4.91
N GLN A 159 8.47 -7.32 5.66
CA GLN A 159 8.80 -5.94 5.31
C GLN A 159 10.31 -5.70 5.28
N VAL A 160 11.04 -6.16 6.29
CA VAL A 160 12.51 -6.04 6.35
C VAL A 160 13.15 -6.74 5.14
N LEU A 161 12.69 -7.95 4.81
CA LEU A 161 13.17 -8.68 3.65
C LEU A 161 12.87 -7.94 2.33
N LEU A 162 11.64 -7.48 2.14
CA LEU A 162 11.23 -6.73 0.95
C LEU A 162 12.01 -5.44 0.78
N LEU A 163 12.25 -4.70 1.87
CA LEU A 163 13.04 -3.48 1.82
C LEU A 163 14.50 -3.77 1.41
N GLY A 164 15.08 -4.85 1.92
CA GLY A 164 16.41 -5.31 1.51
C GLY A 164 16.46 -5.79 0.06
N LEU A 165 15.35 -6.26 -0.51
CA LEU A 165 15.26 -6.69 -1.91
C LEU A 165 15.01 -5.50 -2.86
N VAL A 166 14.10 -4.60 -2.52
CA VAL A 166 13.76 -3.42 -3.35
C VAL A 166 14.96 -2.49 -3.46
N ASN A 167 15.71 -2.31 -2.38
CA ASN A 167 16.94 -1.53 -2.37
C ASN A 167 18.16 -2.27 -2.93
N TYR A 168 18.03 -3.57 -3.28
CA TYR A 168 19.14 -4.32 -3.85
C TYR A 168 19.53 -3.77 -5.22
N ARG A 169 20.82 -3.46 -5.39
CA ARG A 169 21.43 -3.01 -6.64
C ARG A 169 22.46 -4.05 -7.10
N PRO A 170 22.27 -4.72 -8.24
CA PRO A 170 23.26 -5.65 -8.77
C PRO A 170 24.55 -4.90 -9.13
N GLY A 171 25.71 -5.49 -8.81
CA GLY A 171 27.03 -4.94 -9.16
C GLY A 171 27.65 -3.97 -8.15
N VAL A 172 26.92 -3.53 -7.12
CA VAL A 172 27.49 -2.82 -5.97
C VAL A 172 27.71 -3.84 -4.86
N GLN A 173 28.96 -4.06 -4.44
CA GLN A 173 29.26 -4.83 -3.23
C GLN A 173 28.79 -4.02 -2.02
N ASP A 174 27.53 -4.18 -1.65
CA ASP A 174 27.01 -3.66 -0.40
C ASP A 174 27.30 -4.67 0.71
N ALA A 175 28.26 -4.35 1.58
CA ALA A 175 28.65 -5.17 2.72
C ALA A 175 27.49 -5.44 3.69
N TYR A 176 26.41 -4.65 3.61
CA TYR A 176 25.21 -4.76 4.44
C TYR A 176 24.00 -5.32 3.68
N ALA A 177 24.09 -5.54 2.37
CA ALA A 177 23.04 -6.21 1.62
C ALA A 177 23.09 -7.71 1.89
N LEU A 178 22.03 -8.23 2.51
CA LEU A 178 21.79 -9.68 2.57
C LEU A 178 21.91 -10.28 1.16
N ASP A 179 22.71 -11.36 1.04
CA ASP A 179 22.89 -12.08 -0.21
C ASP A 179 21.55 -12.66 -0.73
N LEU A 180 21.45 -12.89 -2.05
CA LEU A 180 20.20 -13.31 -2.66
C LEU A 180 19.77 -14.70 -2.17
N ASP A 181 20.70 -15.63 -1.96
CA ASP A 181 20.38 -17.00 -1.56
C ASP A 181 19.81 -17.06 -0.14
N ARG A 182 20.31 -16.21 0.76
CA ARG A 182 19.79 -16.02 2.11
C ARG A 182 18.42 -15.36 2.09
N LYS A 183 18.18 -14.38 1.21
CA LYS A 183 16.84 -13.81 0.99
C LYS A 183 15.86 -14.88 0.48
N ARG A 184 16.29 -15.76 -0.42
CA ARG A 184 15.47 -16.89 -0.92
C ARG A 184 15.14 -17.88 0.19
N ALA A 185 16.11 -18.23 1.02
CA ALA A 185 15.89 -19.12 2.17
C ALA A 185 14.88 -18.54 3.16
N LEU A 186 15.07 -17.28 3.57
CA LEU A 186 14.14 -16.59 4.46
C LEU A 186 12.74 -16.45 3.85
N SER A 187 12.66 -16.21 2.54
CA SER A 187 11.38 -16.13 1.84
C SER A 187 10.67 -17.48 1.76
N ARG A 188 11.40 -18.59 1.64
CA ARG A 188 10.82 -19.95 1.70
C ARG A 188 10.20 -20.21 3.06
N ASP A 189 10.90 -19.85 4.13
CA ASP A 189 10.41 -20.03 5.51
C ASP A 189 9.14 -19.20 5.75
N LEU A 190 9.14 -17.94 5.32
CA LEU A 190 7.97 -17.06 5.40
C LEU A 190 6.81 -17.58 4.55
N ALA A 191 7.05 -18.01 3.31
CA ALA A 191 6.02 -18.58 2.45
C ALA A 191 5.36 -19.83 3.07
N ALA A 192 6.12 -20.66 3.79
CA ALA A 192 5.60 -21.84 4.47
C ALA A 192 4.76 -21.49 5.71
N GLU A 193 5.05 -20.38 6.39
CA GLU A 193 4.33 -19.92 7.58
C GLU A 193 2.95 -19.31 7.26
N ALA A 194 2.85 -18.60 6.13
CA ALA A 194 1.69 -17.80 5.78
C ALA A 194 0.34 -18.56 5.71
N PRO A 195 0.22 -19.79 5.15
CA PRO A 195 -1.04 -20.53 5.11
C PRO A 195 -1.58 -20.89 6.51
N GLY A 196 -0.69 -21.11 7.49
CA GLY A 196 -1.07 -21.35 8.88
C GLY A 196 -1.69 -20.11 9.52
N LEU A 197 -1.04 -18.96 9.32
CA LEU A 197 -1.50 -17.67 9.82
C LEU A 197 -2.83 -17.24 9.19
N ARG A 198 -3.01 -17.44 7.88
CA ARG A 198 -4.27 -17.10 7.21
C ARG A 198 -5.46 -17.89 7.74
N ARG A 199 -5.25 -19.17 8.08
CA ARG A 199 -6.28 -20.04 8.66
C ARG A 199 -6.61 -19.68 10.10
N SER A 200 -5.64 -19.19 10.88
CA SER A 200 -5.84 -18.81 12.29
C SER A 200 -6.52 -17.44 12.45
N LEU A 201 -6.36 -16.55 11.47
CA LEU A 201 -7.07 -15.27 11.41
C LEU A 201 -8.50 -15.48 10.93
N THR A 202 -9.49 -15.70 11.79
CA THR A 202 -10.88 -16.02 11.36
C THR A 202 -11.87 -14.86 11.52
N ALA A 203 -11.59 -13.91 12.39
CA ALA A 203 -12.53 -12.84 12.72
C ALA A 203 -12.76 -11.86 11.55
N ARG A 204 -13.91 -11.15 11.56
CA ARG A 204 -14.29 -10.24 10.47
C ARG A 204 -13.38 -9.01 10.39
N ASP A 205 -12.96 -8.48 11.52
CA ASP A 205 -12.02 -7.36 11.66
C ASP A 205 -10.57 -7.74 11.29
N GLN A 206 -10.26 -9.04 11.24
CA GLN A 206 -8.96 -9.59 10.82
C GLN A 206 -8.89 -9.87 9.31
N LYS A 207 -9.98 -9.68 8.55
CA LYS A 207 -10.01 -9.94 7.11
C LYS A 207 -8.86 -9.22 6.38
N ARG A 208 -8.65 -7.94 6.70
CA ARG A 208 -7.60 -7.13 6.07
C ARG A 208 -6.20 -7.67 6.32
N LEU A 209 -5.94 -8.08 7.57
CA LEU A 209 -4.67 -8.66 7.97
C LEU A 209 -4.45 -10.01 7.25
N ARG A 210 -5.49 -10.84 7.16
CA ARG A 210 -5.47 -12.11 6.42
C ARG A 210 -5.20 -11.92 4.93
N ASP A 211 -5.82 -10.91 4.32
CA ASP A 211 -5.61 -10.58 2.90
C ASP A 211 -4.16 -10.12 2.66
N LEU A 212 -3.62 -9.26 3.53
CA LEU A 212 -2.23 -8.82 3.45
C LEU A 212 -1.23 -9.98 3.61
N VAL A 213 -1.46 -10.88 4.56
CA VAL A 213 -0.65 -12.10 4.71
C VAL A 213 -0.71 -12.95 3.43
N GLY A 214 -1.87 -13.06 2.78
CA GLY A 214 -2.02 -13.77 1.51
C GLY A 214 -1.31 -13.10 0.32
N GLU A 215 -1.25 -11.77 0.28
CA GLU A 215 -0.48 -11.07 -0.74
C GLU A 215 1.03 -11.25 -0.52
N LEU A 216 1.47 -11.17 0.73
CA LEU A 216 2.86 -11.42 1.11
C LEU A 216 3.26 -12.86 0.83
N GLU A 217 2.40 -13.84 1.08
CA GLU A 217 2.62 -15.25 0.73
C GLU A 217 3.02 -15.42 -0.74
N VAL A 218 2.25 -14.83 -1.65
CA VAL A 218 2.52 -14.88 -3.09
C VAL A 218 3.88 -14.27 -3.41
N ILE A 219 4.20 -13.12 -2.81
CA ILE A 219 5.47 -12.43 -3.06
C ILE A 219 6.64 -13.20 -2.47
N MET A 220 6.52 -13.75 -1.26
CA MET A 220 7.55 -14.59 -0.65
C MET A 220 7.80 -15.84 -1.50
N MET A 221 6.75 -16.44 -2.07
CA MET A 221 6.87 -17.56 -3.00
C MET A 221 7.57 -17.15 -4.31
N GLN A 222 7.30 -15.96 -4.84
CA GLN A 222 8.00 -15.43 -6.01
C GLN A 222 9.50 -15.22 -5.71
N ILE A 223 9.84 -14.64 -4.56
CA ILE A 223 11.23 -14.43 -4.14
C ILE A 223 11.95 -15.75 -3.92
N ALA A 224 11.31 -16.72 -3.26
CA ALA A 224 11.85 -18.07 -3.05
C ALA A 224 12.27 -18.75 -4.38
N ASN A 225 11.50 -18.50 -5.44
CA ASN A 225 11.66 -19.09 -6.76
C ASN A 225 12.53 -18.27 -7.73
N LEU A 226 13.16 -17.18 -7.29
CA LEU A 226 14.15 -16.48 -8.10
C LEU A 226 15.30 -17.41 -8.51
N GLY A 227 15.94 -17.14 -9.64
CA GLY A 227 17.12 -17.85 -10.08
C GLY A 227 18.28 -17.73 -9.08
N SER A 228 19.20 -18.71 -9.09
CA SER A 228 20.48 -18.58 -8.37
C SER A 228 21.39 -17.59 -9.08
N GLY A 229 22.11 -16.74 -8.33
CA GLY A 229 23.04 -15.74 -8.88
C GLY A 229 22.46 -14.33 -8.95
N GLN A 230 22.84 -13.53 -9.96
CA GLN A 230 22.28 -12.18 -10.16
C GLN A 230 21.03 -12.26 -11.06
N ASP A 231 19.93 -12.83 -10.55
CA ASP A 231 18.64 -12.85 -11.27
C ASP A 231 17.98 -11.46 -11.29
N VAL A 232 18.60 -10.54 -12.04
CA VAL A 232 18.19 -9.13 -12.11
C VAL A 232 16.78 -9.00 -12.66
N GLU A 233 16.42 -9.80 -13.66
CA GLU A 233 15.09 -9.79 -14.27
C GLU A 233 14.02 -10.26 -13.28
N GLY A 234 14.24 -11.39 -12.59
CA GLY A 234 13.33 -11.87 -11.57
C GLY A 234 13.19 -10.87 -10.41
N ILE A 235 14.29 -10.26 -9.97
CA ILE A 235 14.28 -9.22 -8.93
C ILE A 235 13.43 -8.03 -9.37
N GLU A 236 13.59 -7.55 -10.61
CA GLU A 236 12.83 -6.41 -11.12
C GLU A 236 11.34 -6.72 -11.26
N LEU A 237 10.99 -7.94 -11.71
CA LEU A 237 9.60 -8.40 -11.73
C LEU A 237 8.97 -8.43 -10.33
N VAL A 238 9.73 -8.86 -9.32
CA VAL A 238 9.27 -8.81 -7.92
C VAL A 238 9.11 -7.37 -7.45
N LYS A 239 10.07 -6.47 -7.73
CA LYS A 239 9.96 -5.04 -7.38
C LYS A 239 8.71 -4.41 -7.98
N GLN A 240 8.51 -4.60 -9.28
CA GLN A 240 7.31 -4.14 -9.98
C GLN A 240 6.04 -4.76 -9.38
N GLY A 241 6.07 -6.04 -8.99
CA GLY A 241 4.94 -6.69 -8.33
C GLY A 241 4.62 -6.11 -6.95
N VAL A 242 5.64 -5.77 -6.16
CA VAL A 242 5.53 -5.11 -4.84
C VAL A 242 4.94 -3.71 -4.99
N ASP A 243 5.44 -2.95 -5.97
CA ASP A 243 5.02 -1.58 -6.25
C ASP A 243 3.61 -1.52 -6.82
N ALA A 244 3.31 -2.32 -7.85
CA ALA A 244 1.98 -2.37 -8.48
C ALA A 244 0.88 -2.80 -7.51
N ARG A 245 1.21 -3.66 -6.53
CA ARG A 245 0.29 -4.06 -5.47
C ARG A 245 0.24 -3.06 -4.31
N GLY A 246 1.17 -2.11 -4.23
CA GLY A 246 1.24 -1.11 -3.16
C GLY A 246 1.49 -1.71 -1.77
N ILE A 247 2.32 -2.76 -1.68
CA ILE A 247 2.46 -3.58 -0.47
C ILE A 247 2.90 -2.75 0.74
N PHE A 248 3.92 -1.89 0.59
CA PHE A 248 4.41 -1.05 1.69
C PHE A 248 3.33 -0.12 2.22
N LEU A 249 2.55 0.49 1.33
CA LEU A 249 1.44 1.35 1.72
C LEU A 249 0.33 0.57 2.44
N LYS A 250 0.02 -0.67 2.02
CA LYS A 250 -0.94 -1.52 2.76
C LYS A 250 -0.46 -1.87 4.16
N ILE A 251 0.83 -2.17 4.32
CA ILE A 251 1.47 -2.42 5.61
C ILE A 251 1.36 -1.18 6.52
N ASP A 252 1.70 0.00 5.99
CA ASP A 252 1.63 1.25 6.75
C ASP A 252 0.21 1.61 7.16
N LEU A 253 -0.75 1.49 6.25
CA LEU A 253 -2.16 1.76 6.53
C LEU A 253 -2.74 0.75 7.55
N ASP A 254 -2.23 -0.47 7.60
CA ASP A 254 -2.65 -1.49 8.56
C ASP A 254 -2.10 -1.19 9.95
N ARG A 255 -0.82 -0.79 10.03
CA ARG A 255 -0.19 -0.26 11.25
C ARG A 255 -0.91 0.98 11.77
N LEU A 256 -1.26 1.93 10.90
CA LEU A 256 -2.04 3.13 11.27
C LEU A 256 -3.43 2.78 11.80
N GLY A 257 -4.15 1.89 11.11
CA GLY A 257 -5.46 1.41 11.57
C GLY A 257 -5.41 0.71 12.92
N ARG A 258 -4.32 -0.02 13.23
CA ARG A 258 -4.10 -0.58 14.57
C ARG A 258 -3.78 0.47 15.63
N ARG A 259 -2.86 1.40 15.36
CA ARG A 259 -2.54 2.50 16.30
C ARG A 259 -3.78 3.30 16.68
N ALA A 260 -4.66 3.57 15.71
CA ALA A 260 -5.94 4.23 15.97
C ALA A 260 -6.88 3.41 16.88
N ARG A 261 -6.81 2.06 16.83
CA ARG A 261 -7.58 1.17 17.72
C ARG A 261 -7.05 1.16 19.14
N THR A 262 -5.73 1.12 19.31
CA THR A 262 -5.09 1.13 20.63
C THR A 262 -5.13 2.50 21.30
N ALA A 263 -5.16 3.59 20.52
CA ALA A 263 -5.21 4.95 21.03
C ALA A 263 -6.63 5.47 21.35
N ALA A 264 -7.69 4.77 20.93
CA ALA A 264 -9.06 5.19 21.20
C ALA A 264 -9.40 5.00 22.69
N PRO A 265 -9.68 6.07 23.47
CA PRO A 265 -10.07 5.93 24.87
C PRO A 265 -11.41 5.19 24.95
N SER A 266 -11.50 4.22 25.87
CA SER A 266 -12.79 3.61 26.22
C SER A 266 -13.71 4.73 26.66
N ARG A 267 -14.81 4.95 25.92
CA ARG A 267 -15.87 5.86 26.37
C ARG A 267 -16.52 5.22 27.60
N SER A 268 -15.97 5.53 28.77
CA SER A 268 -16.63 5.34 30.06
C SER A 268 -17.98 6.03 29.98
N LYS A 269 -19.06 5.25 29.99
CA LYS A 269 -20.42 5.77 30.10
C LYS A 269 -20.61 6.25 31.54
N ALA A 270 -20.92 7.54 31.69
CA ALA A 270 -21.56 8.08 32.90
C ALA A 270 -23.06 7.75 32.88
#